data_AF-A0A5E6X0Q4-F1
#
_entry.id   AF-A0A5E6X0Q4-F1
#
_cell.length_a   1.000
_cell.length_b   1.000
_cell.length_c   1.000
_cell.angle_alpha   90.00
_cell.angle_beta   90.00
_cell.angle_gamma   90.00
#
_symmetry.space_group_name_H-M   'P 1'
#
loop_
_entity.id
_entity.type
_entity.pdbx_description
1 polymer ?
#
loop_
_entity_poly.entity_id
_entity_poly.type
_entity_poly.pdbx_seq_one_letter_code
_entity_poly.pdbx_strand_id
1 'polypeptide(L)'
;MKGFSALTVIGLADGLIHWQIFFVLCTAVGLTQAASNFAAFCVAAAFSFYVNVLYTFERNTSVLGYLLFIGGMGGVSFAIGAIADAQHWHGLATVASFTLFNLLSGYLFFRFVLLRRNQQ
;
A
#
# COMPACT_ATOMS: atom_id res chain seq x y z
N MET A 1 17.98 6.70 -13.41
CA MET A 1 16.83 7.63 -13.52
C MET A 1 15.47 6.92 -13.65
N LYS A 2 15.38 5.75 -14.31
CA LYS A 2 14.09 5.05 -14.53
C LYS A 2 13.42 4.52 -13.24
N GLY A 3 14.18 4.06 -12.25
CA GLY A 3 13.61 3.44 -11.03
C GLY A 3 12.91 4.39 -10.05
N PHE A 4 13.50 5.54 -9.73
CA PHE A 4 12.96 6.43 -8.68
C PHE A 4 11.69 7.18 -9.13
N SER A 5 11.67 7.64 -10.38
CA SER A 5 10.48 8.29 -10.96
C SER A 5 9.31 7.31 -11.07
N ALA A 6 9.57 6.10 -11.57
CA ALA A 6 8.55 5.05 -11.65
C ALA A 6 8.02 4.66 -10.27
N LEU A 7 8.89 4.48 -9.27
CA LEU A 7 8.46 4.13 -7.90
C LEU A 7 7.57 5.22 -7.29
N THR A 8 7.91 6.48 -7.50
CA THR A 8 7.12 7.62 -7.00
C THR A 8 5.75 7.66 -7.67
N VAL A 9 5.70 7.49 -9.00
CA VAL A 9 4.44 7.48 -9.76
C VAL A 9 3.55 6.31 -9.35
N ILE A 10 4.13 5.12 -9.18
CA ILE A 10 3.38 3.94 -8.72
C ILE A 10 2.81 4.18 -7.33
N GLY A 11 3.60 4.69 -6.39
CA GLY A 11 3.15 5.00 -5.03
C GLY A 11 2.06 6.07 -4.97
N LEU A 12 2.14 7.10 -5.82
CA LEU A 12 1.08 8.11 -5.92
C LEU A 12 -0.22 7.53 -6.47
N ALA A 13 -0.13 6.72 -7.54
CA ALA A 13 -1.30 6.06 -8.12
C ALA A 13 -1.93 5.05 -7.13
N ASP A 14 -1.11 4.27 -6.43
CA ASP A 14 -1.53 3.38 -5.33
C ASP A 14 -2.32 4.12 -4.27
N GLY A 15 -1.77 5.24 -3.76
CA GLY A 15 -2.45 6.07 -2.77
C GLY A 15 -3.77 6.63 -3.27
N LEU A 16 -3.84 7.12 -4.52
CA LEU A 16 -5.07 7.62 -5.10
C LEU A 16 -6.14 6.53 -5.23
N ILE A 17 -5.77 5.35 -5.75
CA ILE A 17 -6.67 4.19 -5.85
C ILE A 17 -7.17 3.80 -4.47
N HIS A 18 -6.27 3.69 -3.50
CA HIS A 18 -6.61 3.34 -2.13
C HIS A 18 -7.63 4.31 -1.52
N TRP A 19 -7.40 5.62 -1.64
CA TRP A 19 -8.33 6.64 -1.14
C TRP A 19 -9.70 6.54 -1.81
N GLN A 20 -9.75 6.45 -3.14
CA GLN A 20 -11.01 6.36 -3.87
C GLN A 20 -11.84 5.13 -3.45
N ILE A 21 -11.22 3.95 -3.41
CA ILE A 21 -11.90 2.72 -3.01
C ILE A 21 -12.32 2.79 -1.55
N PHE A 22 -11.47 3.30 -0.65
CA PHE A 22 -11.80 3.47 0.76
C PHE A 22 -13.06 4.34 0.93
N PHE A 23 -13.11 5.49 0.25
CA PHE A 23 -14.26 6.38 0.35
C PHE A 23 -15.54 5.72 -0.16
N VAL A 24 -15.50 5.10 -1.35
CA VAL A 24 -16.67 4.41 -1.90
C VAL A 24 -17.17 3.32 -0.94
N LEU A 25 -16.27 2.51 -0.40
CA LEU A 25 -16.65 1.43 0.53
C LEU A 25 -17.18 1.96 1.87
N CYS A 26 -16.55 2.99 2.41
CA CYS A 26 -16.92 3.51 3.73
C CYS A 26 -18.19 4.38 3.69
N THR A 27 -18.39 5.18 2.63
CA THR A 27 -19.49 6.16 2.59
C THR A 27 -20.67 5.72 1.74
N ALA A 28 -20.43 5.10 0.57
CA ALA A 28 -21.51 4.70 -0.33
C ALA A 28 -22.02 3.28 -0.01
N VAL A 29 -21.13 2.35 0.34
CA VAL A 29 -21.49 0.97 0.72
C VAL A 29 -21.80 0.86 2.22
N GLY A 30 -21.19 1.72 3.05
CA GLY A 30 -21.41 1.73 4.50
C GLY A 30 -20.65 0.64 5.26
N LEU A 31 -19.52 0.16 4.70
CA LEU A 31 -18.64 -0.77 5.41
C LEU A 31 -17.90 -0.07 6.56
N THR A 32 -17.45 -0.86 7.54
CA THR A 32 -16.59 -0.35 8.62
C THR A 32 -15.26 0.18 8.07
N GLN A 33 -14.56 1.03 8.83
CA GLN A 33 -13.27 1.56 8.40
C GLN A 33 -12.24 0.44 8.29
N ALA A 34 -12.27 -0.58 9.16
CA ALA A 34 -11.44 -1.76 9.07
C ALA A 34 -11.62 -2.51 7.73
N ALA A 35 -12.86 -2.85 7.38
CA ALA A 35 -13.16 -3.58 6.15
C ALA A 35 -12.85 -2.75 4.90
N SER A 36 -13.21 -1.46 4.93
CA SER A 36 -12.95 -0.53 3.83
C SER A 36 -11.46 -0.32 3.60
N ASN A 37 -10.67 -0.12 4.67
CA ASN A 37 -9.23 0.10 4.58
C ASN A 37 -8.52 -1.14 4.02
N PHE A 38 -8.85 -2.32 4.54
CA PHE A 38 -8.29 -3.57 4.08
C PHE A 38 -8.60 -3.85 2.60
N ALA A 39 -9.89 -3.76 2.21
CA ALA A 39 -10.29 -4.02 0.83
C ALA A 39 -9.69 -3.00 -0.15
N ALA A 40 -9.68 -1.72 0.21
CA ALA A 40 -9.03 -0.68 -0.57
C ALA A 40 -7.53 -0.91 -0.72
N PHE A 41 -6.86 -1.35 0.35
CA PHE A 41 -5.45 -1.72 0.29
C PHE A 41 -5.21 -2.92 -0.63
N CYS A 42 -6.05 -3.97 -0.58
CA CYS A 42 -5.89 -5.11 -1.48
C CYS A 42 -5.96 -4.71 -2.96
N VAL A 43 -6.90 -3.82 -3.32
CA VAL A 43 -7.04 -3.31 -4.70
C VAL A 43 -5.80 -2.49 -5.10
N ALA A 44 -5.38 -1.56 -4.25
CA ALA A 44 -4.19 -0.73 -4.51
C ALA A 44 -2.91 -1.58 -4.60
N ALA A 45 -2.70 -2.50 -3.65
CA ALA A 45 -1.56 -3.41 -3.63
C ALA A 45 -1.52 -4.33 -4.86
N ALA A 46 -2.66 -4.79 -5.37
CA ALA A 46 -2.73 -5.57 -6.61
C ALA A 46 -2.27 -4.75 -7.83
N PHE A 47 -2.72 -3.49 -7.93
CA PHE A 47 -2.24 -2.56 -8.94
C PHE A 47 -0.74 -2.33 -8.82
N SER A 48 -0.25 -1.98 -7.63
CA SER A 48 1.17 -1.76 -7.36
C SER A 48 2.01 -2.98 -7.69
N PHE A 49 1.56 -4.18 -7.31
CA PHE A 49 2.23 -5.43 -7.63
C PHE A 49 2.36 -5.61 -9.14
N TYR A 50 1.25 -5.47 -9.88
CA TYR A 50 1.23 -5.65 -11.32
C TYR A 50 2.19 -4.69 -12.04
N VAL A 51 2.14 -3.39 -11.70
CA VAL A 51 3.00 -2.38 -12.33
C VAL A 51 4.47 -2.57 -11.93
N ASN A 52 4.74 -2.93 -10.67
CA ASN A 52 6.11 -3.22 -10.26
C ASN A 52 6.68 -4.46 -10.95
N VAL A 53 5.90 -5.51 -11.15
CA VAL A 53 6.33 -6.70 -11.92
C VAL A 53 6.70 -6.33 -13.35
N LEU A 54 5.92 -5.45 -13.99
CA LEU A 54 6.15 -5.06 -15.38
C LEU A 54 7.35 -4.11 -15.57
N TYR A 55 7.56 -3.17 -14.64
CA TYR A 55 8.46 -2.03 -14.88
C TYR A 55 9.60 -1.88 -13.87
N THR A 56 9.49 -2.47 -12.67
CA THR A 56 10.46 -2.25 -11.58
C THR A 56 11.21 -3.52 -11.19
N PHE A 57 10.56 -4.68 -11.25
CA PHE A 57 11.17 -5.95 -10.89
C PHE A 57 12.11 -6.40 -11.99
N GLU A 58 13.29 -6.84 -11.58
CA GLU A 58 14.22 -7.47 -12.50
C GLU A 58 14.39 -8.94 -12.12
N ARG A 59 15.20 -9.67 -12.89
CA ARG A 59 15.31 -11.14 -12.83
C ARG A 59 15.62 -11.74 -11.45
N ASN A 60 16.23 -10.97 -10.54
CA ASN A 60 16.60 -11.39 -9.18
C ASN A 60 15.70 -10.81 -8.07
N THR A 61 14.63 -10.09 -8.40
CA THR A 61 13.72 -9.55 -7.39
C THR A 61 12.89 -10.67 -6.77
N SER A 62 12.93 -10.81 -5.44
CA SER A 62 12.12 -11.81 -4.73
C SER A 62 10.64 -11.42 -4.71
N VAL A 63 9.88 -12.02 -5.63
CA VAL A 63 8.40 -11.88 -5.70
C VAL A 63 7.76 -12.33 -4.39
N LEU A 64 8.23 -13.44 -3.81
CA LEU A 64 7.72 -13.96 -2.54
C LEU A 64 7.93 -12.95 -1.39
N GLY A 65 9.10 -12.30 -1.34
CA GLY A 65 9.37 -11.27 -0.34
C GLY A 65 8.42 -10.08 -0.45
N TYR A 66 8.07 -9.67 -1.68
CA TYR A 66 7.08 -8.63 -1.91
C TYR A 66 5.67 -9.06 -1.52
N LEU A 67 5.27 -10.30 -1.84
CA LEU A 67 3.97 -10.85 -1.45
C LEU A 67 3.80 -10.96 0.08
N LEU A 68 4.85 -11.35 0.80
CA LEU A 68 4.86 -11.35 2.27
C LEU A 68 4.76 -9.93 2.84
N PHE A 69 5.46 -8.97 2.24
CA PHE A 69 5.38 -7.56 2.63
C PHE A 69 3.96 -7.02 2.48
N ILE A 70 3.32 -7.18 1.31
CA ILE A 70 1.93 -6.73 1.11
C ILE A 70 0.96 -7.49 2.04
N GLY A 71 1.19 -8.77 2.30
CA GLY A 71 0.38 -9.55 3.24
C GLY A 71 0.43 -8.98 4.66
N GLY A 72 1.62 -8.64 5.16
CA GLY A 72 1.80 -7.98 6.45
C GLY A 72 1.15 -6.59 6.49
N MET A 73 1.30 -5.81 5.42
CA MET A 73 0.66 -4.49 5.28
C MET A 73 -0.87 -4.57 5.26
N GLY A 74 -1.44 -5.66 4.73
CA GLY A 74 -2.88 -5.91 4.82
C GLY A 74 -3.35 -6.06 6.27
N GLY A 75 -2.59 -6.78 7.09
CA GLY A 75 -2.85 -6.87 8.54
C GLY A 75 -2.80 -5.51 9.23
N VAL A 76 -1.77 -4.70 8.93
CA VAL A 76 -1.64 -3.33 9.46
C VAL A 76 -2.80 -2.43 9.01
N SER A 77 -3.24 -2.56 7.75
CA SER A 77 -4.38 -1.84 7.20
C SER A 77 -5.65 -2.12 7.99
N PHE A 78 -5.96 -3.40 8.19
CA PHE A 78 -7.11 -3.81 8.97
C PHE A 78 -7.00 -3.32 10.43
N ALA A 79 -5.83 -3.46 11.05
CA ALA A 79 -5.62 -3.02 12.44
C ALA A 79 -5.84 -1.51 12.62
N ILE A 80 -5.30 -0.67 11.73
CA ILE A 80 -5.52 0.78 11.79
C ILE A 80 -7.00 1.11 11.62
N GLY A 81 -7.69 0.47 10.68
CA GLY A 81 -9.12 0.68 10.51
C GLY A 81 -9.94 0.19 11.71
N ALA A 82 -9.56 -0.91 12.36
CA ALA A 82 -10.22 -1.41 13.56
C ALA A 82 -10.01 -0.49 14.77
N ILE A 83 -8.81 0.07 14.93
CA ILE A 83 -8.53 1.09 15.95
C ILE A 83 -9.37 2.34 15.67
N ALA A 84 -9.45 2.77 14.41
CA ALA A 84 -10.25 3.91 14.00
C ALA A 84 -11.75 3.70 14.27
N ASP A 85 -12.28 2.51 13.98
CA ASP A 85 -13.65 2.15 14.31
C ASP A 85 -13.90 2.20 15.83
N ALA A 86 -13.00 1.62 16.63
CA ALA A 86 -13.11 1.58 18.09
C ALA A 86 -12.95 2.96 18.78
N GLN A 87 -12.15 3.84 18.20
CA GLN A 87 -11.87 5.19 18.71
C GLN A 87 -12.73 6.27 18.04
N HIS A 88 -13.68 5.87 17.18
CA HIS A 88 -14.54 6.76 16.40
C HIS A 88 -13.77 7.83 15.62
N TRP A 89 -12.65 7.45 15.01
CA TRP A 89 -11.89 8.36 14.14
C TRP A 89 -12.69 8.73 12.89
N HIS A 90 -12.43 9.93 12.38
CA HIS A 90 -12.93 10.33 11.08
C HIS A 90 -12.26 9.52 9.97
N GLY A 91 -13.01 9.08 8.95
CA GLY A 91 -12.49 8.26 7.84
C GLY A 91 -11.24 8.84 7.15
N LEU A 92 -11.18 10.17 7.03
CA LEU A 92 -10.00 10.88 6.51
C LEU A 92 -8.74 10.63 7.36
N ALA A 93 -8.85 10.59 8.69
CA ALA A 93 -7.71 10.35 9.56
C ALA A 93 -7.18 8.93 9.35
N THR A 94 -8.08 7.95 9.30
CA THR A 94 -7.76 6.54 9.09
C THR A 94 -7.01 6.30 7.78
N VAL A 95 -7.58 6.77 6.67
CA VAL A 95 -6.99 6.57 5.35
C VAL A 95 -5.67 7.32 5.21
N ALA A 96 -5.55 8.53 5.76
CA ALA A 96 -4.30 9.29 5.74
C ALA A 96 -3.20 8.63 6.58
N SER A 97 -3.51 8.18 7.79
CA SER A 97 -2.56 7.49 8.68
C SER A 97 -2.03 6.21 8.03
N PHE A 98 -2.91 5.37 7.51
CA PHE A 98 -2.49 4.14 6.84
C PHE A 98 -1.71 4.42 5.55
N THR A 99 -2.14 5.39 4.73
CA THR A 99 -1.44 5.74 3.49
C THR A 99 -0.01 6.22 3.76
N LEU A 100 0.19 7.07 4.78
CA LEU A 100 1.51 7.52 5.17
C LEU A 100 2.39 6.35 5.62
N PHE A 101 1.85 5.45 6.44
CA PHE A 101 2.56 4.26 6.89
C PHE A 101 2.92 3.33 5.72
N ASN A 102 2.01 3.13 4.76
CA ASN A 102 2.21 2.33 3.56
C ASN A 102 3.30 2.91 2.66
N LEU A 103 3.28 4.22 2.40
CA LEU A 103 4.30 4.89 1.59
C LEU A 103 5.70 4.81 2.23
N LEU A 104 5.80 5.05 3.54
CA LEU A 104 7.07 4.94 4.27
C LEU A 104 7.61 3.51 4.24
N SER A 105 6.75 2.54 4.55
CA SER A 105 7.10 1.12 4.55
C SER A 105 7.51 0.63 3.15
N GLY A 106 6.76 1.04 2.13
CA GLY A 106 7.07 0.73 0.73
C GLY A 106 8.40 1.36 0.29
N TYR A 107 8.63 2.63 0.61
CA TYR A 107 9.91 3.30 0.34
C TYR A 107 11.07 2.57 1.02
N LEU A 108 10.95 2.19 2.28
CA LEU A 108 11.97 1.43 2.99
C LEU A 108 12.20 0.06 2.35
N PHE A 109 11.14 -0.68 2.04
CA PHE A 109 11.23 -1.98 1.37
C PHE A 109 12.01 -1.87 0.06
N PHE A 110 11.60 -0.97 -0.83
CA PHE A 110 12.29 -0.77 -2.11
C PHE A 110 13.70 -0.24 -1.91
N ARG A 111 13.94 0.66 -0.94
CA ARG A 111 15.28 1.13 -0.62
C ARG A 111 16.19 -0.02 -0.20
N PHE A 112 15.78 -0.91 0.70
CA PHE A 112 16.59 -2.05 1.14
C PHE A 112 16.76 -3.12 0.06
N VAL A 113 15.72 -3.40 -0.74
CA VAL A 113 15.79 -4.35 -1.86
C VAL A 113 16.68 -3.82 -2.99
N LEU A 114 16.61 -2.53 -3.31
CA LEU A 114 17.44 -1.90 -4.34
C LEU A 114 18.88 -1.66 -3.86
N LEU A 115 19.10 -1.33 -2.59
CA LEU A 115 20.46 -1.16 -2.01
C LEU A 115 21.25 -2.47 -2.00
N ARG A 116 20.59 -3.62 -1.80
CA ARG A 116 21.26 -4.93 -1.91
C ARG A 116 21.88 -5.19 -3.30
N ARG A 117 21.51 -4.43 -4.33
CA ARG A 117 22.05 -4.56 -5.69
C ARG A 117 23.27 -3.72 -6.00
N ASN A 118 23.50 -2.60 -5.32
CA ASN A 118 24.70 -1.77 -5.58
C ASN A 118 25.98 -2.33 -4.92
N GLN A 119 25.93 -3.56 -4.39
CA GLN A 119 27.03 -4.25 -3.72
C GLN A 119 27.35 -5.61 -4.38
N GLN A 120 26.77 -5.91 -5.54
CA GLN A 120 27.11 -7.06 -6.41
C GLN A 120 27.51 -6.54 -7.78
#